data_AF-A0A927XRD8-F1
#
_entry.id   AF-A0A927XRD8-F1
#
_cell.length_a   1.000
_cell.length_b   1.000
_cell.length_c   1.000
_cell.angle_alpha   90.00
_cell.angle_beta   90.00
_cell.angle_gamma   90.00
#
_symmetry.space_group_name_H-M   'P 1'
#
loop_
_entity.id
_entity.type
_entity.pdbx_description
1 polymer ?
#
loop_
_entity_poly.entity_id
_entity_poly.type
_entity_poly.pdbx_seq_one_letter_code
_entity_poly.pdbx_strand_id
1 'polypeptide(L)'
;MKRTFSLLMVLAMIMTMLVGAAAAEGADLTCAEGTVLRMATGYNNAKTGLFFDAETAGEGVTLADGKTYLTGDLKPTWVQVESVLGVKFENQYQGNSASNEFDFWKDRLDEVDMLSGTAAKLSEYGEAGSIVNIAEYLDMMPNFKAYLEANPIVRLSITGNTDTGAIYFSPYFDGVNDIERMP
;
A
#
# COMPACT_ATOMS: atom_id res chain seq x y z
N MET A 1 8.99 -3.10 52.39
CA MET A 1 9.51 -2.05 51.47
C MET A 1 10.07 -2.58 50.13
N LYS A 2 9.80 -3.82 49.69
CA LYS A 2 10.35 -4.34 48.41
C LYS A 2 9.33 -4.56 47.28
N ARG A 3 8.03 -4.36 47.53
CA ARG A 3 6.96 -4.62 46.54
C ARG A 3 6.40 -3.38 45.86
N THR A 4 6.60 -2.20 46.45
CA THR A 4 6.12 -0.92 45.88
C THR A 4 7.08 -0.32 44.86
N PHE A 5 8.37 -0.67 44.91
CA PHE A 5 9.37 -0.19 43.94
C PHE A 5 9.26 -0.88 42.57
N SER A 6 8.80 -2.14 42.49
CA SER A 6 8.62 -2.82 41.20
C SER A 6 7.43 -2.33 40.40
N LEU A 7 6.36 -1.85 41.03
CA LEU A 7 5.16 -1.41 40.30
C LEU A 7 5.37 -0.04 39.61
N LEU A 8 6.13 0.86 40.24
CA LEU A 8 6.47 2.18 39.69
C LEU A 8 7.46 2.08 38.52
N MET A 9 8.36 1.11 38.54
CA MET A 9 9.31 0.87 37.44
C MET A 9 8.64 0.21 36.23
N VAL A 10 7.62 -0.63 36.46
CA VAL A 10 6.80 -1.22 35.37
C VAL A 10 5.87 -0.17 34.76
N LEU A 11 5.28 0.74 35.54
CA LEU A 11 4.50 1.86 34.99
C LEU A 11 5.36 2.86 34.19
N ALA A 12 6.60 3.12 34.65
CA ALA A 12 7.53 3.99 33.93
C ALA A 12 8.05 3.36 32.62
N MET A 13 8.23 2.03 32.58
CA MET A 13 8.61 1.33 31.35
C MET A 13 7.47 1.22 30.33
N ILE A 14 6.21 1.17 30.77
CA ILE A 14 5.05 1.16 29.87
C ILE A 14 4.81 2.54 29.24
N MET A 15 5.17 3.65 29.91
CA MET A 15 5.10 5.00 29.31
C MET A 15 6.16 5.27 28.24
N THR A 16 7.29 4.55 28.24
CA THR A 16 8.34 4.72 27.21
C THR A 16 8.10 3.92 25.93
N MET A 17 7.13 3.01 25.89
CA MET A 17 6.78 2.26 24.67
C MET A 17 5.67 2.91 23.84
N LEU A 18 5.16 4.08 24.26
CA LEU A 18 4.18 4.88 23.52
C LEU A 18 4.82 6.02 22.71
N VAL A 19 6.13 5.96 22.47
CA VAL A 19 6.74 6.73 21.38
C VAL A 19 6.34 6.03 20.08
N GLY A 20 5.08 6.20 19.69
CA GLY A 20 4.72 6.15 18.28
C GLY A 20 5.71 7.06 17.57
N ALA A 21 6.30 6.56 16.49
CA ALA A 21 7.14 7.37 15.63
C ALA A 21 6.27 8.52 15.12
N ALA A 22 6.30 9.65 15.82
CA ALA A 22 5.77 10.89 15.30
C ALA A 22 6.64 11.19 14.08
N ALA A 23 6.09 10.91 12.91
CA ALA A 23 6.64 11.34 11.63
C ALA A 23 6.96 12.84 11.79
N ALA A 24 8.24 13.19 11.73
CA ALA A 24 8.65 14.58 11.87
C ALA A 24 8.00 15.38 10.73
N GLU A 25 7.23 16.42 11.09
CA GLU A 25 6.63 17.35 10.12
C GLU A 25 7.72 17.85 9.16
N GLY A 26 7.58 17.54 7.87
CA GLY A 26 8.52 17.96 6.82
C GLY A 26 9.70 17.02 6.53
N ALA A 27 9.71 15.79 7.04
CA ALA A 27 10.62 14.77 6.53
C ALA A 27 10.19 14.31 5.12
N ASP A 28 11.07 14.51 4.13
CA ASP A 28 10.85 13.95 2.78
C ASP A 28 10.87 12.41 2.84
N LEU A 29 9.91 11.76 2.17
CA LEU A 29 9.98 10.33 1.88
C LEU A 29 11.11 10.08 0.87
N THR A 30 12.33 9.87 1.37
CA THR A 30 13.43 9.43 0.54
C THR A 30 13.51 7.90 0.56
N CYS A 31 13.28 7.27 -0.59
CA CYS A 31 13.59 5.86 -0.78
C CYS A 31 15.07 5.72 -1.14
N ALA A 32 15.76 4.70 -0.62
CA ALA A 32 17.13 4.46 -1.04
C ALA A 32 17.14 4.04 -2.52
N GLU A 33 18.13 4.51 -3.28
CA GLU A 33 18.23 4.15 -4.70
C GLU A 33 18.33 2.63 -4.85
N GLY A 34 17.45 2.07 -5.67
CA GLY A 34 17.37 0.62 -5.90
C GLY A 34 16.61 -0.14 -4.81
N THR A 35 15.88 0.52 -3.90
CA THR A 35 14.96 -0.17 -2.99
C THR A 35 14.01 -1.06 -3.79
N VAL A 36 13.96 -2.34 -3.41
CA VAL A 36 13.05 -3.32 -4.00
C VAL A 36 11.73 -3.29 -3.24
N LEU A 37 10.63 -3.23 -3.99
CA LEU A 37 9.27 -3.33 -3.50
C LEU A 37 8.63 -4.60 -4.09
N ARG A 38 8.21 -5.50 -3.22
CA ARG A 38 7.57 -6.78 -3.56
C ARG A 38 6.07 -6.56 -3.70
N MET A 39 5.60 -6.62 -4.95
CA MET A 39 4.28 -6.14 -5.38
C MET A 39 3.31 -7.30 -5.59
N ALA A 40 2.44 -7.55 -4.61
CA ALA A 40 1.26 -8.41 -4.73
C ALA A 40 0.03 -7.58 -5.17
N THR A 41 0.21 -6.79 -6.22
CA THR A 41 -0.78 -5.79 -6.67
C THR A 41 -1.29 -6.08 -8.06
N GLY A 42 -2.61 -6.13 -8.21
CA GLY A 42 -3.30 -6.37 -9.48
C GLY A 42 -4.80 -6.57 -9.26
N TYR A 43 -5.53 -6.94 -10.31
CA TYR A 43 -6.99 -7.03 -10.24
C TYR A 43 -7.58 -8.19 -11.04
N ASN A 44 -8.11 -9.19 -10.33
CA ASN A 44 -8.90 -10.33 -10.86
C ASN A 44 -8.19 -11.28 -11.84
N ASN A 45 -7.04 -10.92 -12.41
CA ASN A 45 -6.36 -11.71 -13.43
C ASN A 45 -4.89 -11.29 -13.55
N ALA A 46 -3.99 -12.24 -13.79
CA ALA A 46 -2.56 -11.95 -14.00
C ALA A 46 -2.30 -10.88 -15.10
N LYS A 47 -3.17 -10.81 -16.12
CA LYS A 47 -3.12 -9.81 -17.20
C LYS A 47 -3.22 -8.37 -16.73
N THR A 48 -3.84 -8.11 -15.58
CA THR A 48 -4.01 -6.75 -15.04
C THR A 48 -2.91 -6.37 -14.04
N GLY A 49 -1.96 -7.27 -13.75
CA GLY A 49 -0.81 -6.99 -12.92
C GLY A 49 0.18 -5.99 -13.53
N LEU A 50 1.22 -5.66 -12.79
CA LEU A 50 2.28 -4.73 -13.21
C LEU A 50 3.17 -5.31 -14.31
N PHE A 51 3.29 -6.64 -14.36
CA PHE A 51 4.17 -7.38 -15.24
C PHE A 51 3.37 -8.05 -16.36
N PHE A 52 4.01 -8.35 -17.47
CA PHE A 52 3.42 -9.16 -18.52
C PHE A 52 3.30 -10.62 -18.07
N ASP A 53 2.08 -11.15 -18.13
CA ASP A 53 1.85 -12.59 -17.97
C ASP A 53 2.16 -13.34 -19.27
N ALA A 54 2.25 -14.67 -19.16
CA ALA A 54 2.61 -15.54 -20.28
C ALA A 54 1.60 -15.51 -21.44
N GLU A 55 0.31 -15.33 -21.15
CA GLU A 55 -0.72 -15.30 -22.19
C GLU A 55 -0.65 -13.98 -22.96
N THR A 56 -0.42 -12.85 -22.27
CA THR A 56 -0.31 -11.53 -22.93
C THR A 56 1.00 -11.38 -23.70
N ALA A 57 2.13 -11.84 -23.15
CA ALA A 57 3.41 -11.73 -23.83
C ALA A 57 3.58 -12.74 -24.97
N GLY A 58 3.12 -13.98 -24.78
CA GLY A 58 3.39 -15.07 -25.72
C GLY A 58 4.89 -15.25 -25.97
N GLU A 59 5.29 -15.25 -27.24
CA GLU A 59 6.72 -15.27 -27.65
C GLU A 59 7.41 -13.89 -27.51
N GLY A 60 6.63 -12.84 -27.27
CA GLY A 60 7.06 -11.47 -27.11
C GLY A 60 6.06 -10.49 -27.72
N VAL A 61 5.82 -9.36 -27.04
CA VAL A 61 4.94 -8.28 -27.52
C VAL A 61 5.74 -7.00 -27.78
N THR A 62 5.74 -6.53 -29.03
CA THR A 62 6.35 -5.24 -29.38
C THR A 62 5.35 -4.12 -29.19
N LEU A 63 5.68 -3.12 -28.37
CA LEU A 63 4.82 -1.96 -28.12
C LEU A 63 5.25 -0.74 -28.93
N ALA A 64 4.49 0.35 -28.80
CA ALA A 64 4.69 1.58 -29.55
C ALA A 64 6.03 2.30 -29.27
N ASP A 65 6.71 1.94 -28.18
CA ASP A 65 8.07 2.36 -27.87
C ASP A 65 9.15 1.62 -28.68
N GLY A 66 8.76 0.65 -29.51
CA GLY A 66 9.64 -0.18 -30.32
C GLY A 66 10.35 -1.28 -29.55
N LYS A 67 10.08 -1.44 -28.25
CA LYS A 67 10.65 -2.50 -27.41
C LYS A 67 9.75 -3.74 -27.45
N THR A 68 10.38 -4.90 -27.54
CA THR A 68 9.72 -6.19 -27.34
C THR A 68 9.80 -6.58 -25.87
N TYR A 69 8.64 -6.89 -25.28
CA TYR A 69 8.48 -7.32 -23.90
C TYR A 69 8.17 -8.81 -23.85
N LEU A 70 8.78 -9.51 -22.90
CA LEU A 70 8.61 -10.92 -22.64
C LEU A 70 7.79 -11.16 -21.36
N THR A 71 7.42 -12.42 -21.11
CA THR A 71 6.81 -12.82 -19.84
C THR A 71 7.69 -12.43 -18.67
N GLY A 72 7.09 -11.82 -17.65
CA GLY A 72 7.81 -11.34 -16.47
C GLY A 72 8.46 -9.97 -16.64
N ASP A 73 8.45 -9.38 -17.85
CA ASP A 73 8.87 -7.99 -18.00
C ASP A 73 7.85 -7.04 -17.38
N LEU A 74 8.36 -5.97 -16.79
CA LEU A 74 7.54 -4.90 -16.26
C LEU A 74 6.89 -4.11 -17.42
N LYS A 75 5.61 -3.76 -17.29
CA LYS A 75 4.92 -2.98 -18.32
C LYS A 75 5.46 -1.54 -18.40
N PRO A 76 5.41 -0.88 -19.58
CA PRO A 76 6.09 0.40 -19.80
C PRO A 76 5.76 1.49 -18.78
N THR A 77 4.48 1.63 -18.40
CA THR A 77 4.05 2.61 -17.40
C THR A 77 4.79 2.41 -16.07
N TRP A 78 4.93 1.16 -15.63
CA TRP A 78 5.59 0.84 -14.36
C TRP A 78 7.11 0.95 -14.44
N VAL A 79 7.71 0.72 -15.62
CA VAL A 79 9.14 1.05 -15.85
C VAL A 79 9.40 2.54 -15.64
N GLN A 80 8.50 3.40 -16.12
CA GLN A 80 8.62 4.84 -15.87
C GLN A 80 8.45 5.18 -14.39
N VAL A 81 7.54 4.52 -13.69
CA VAL A 81 7.35 4.70 -12.24
C VAL A 81 8.60 4.28 -11.45
N GLU A 82 9.21 3.13 -11.76
CA GLU A 82 10.50 2.73 -11.18
C GLU A 82 11.56 3.83 -11.36
N SER A 83 11.68 4.37 -12.58
CA SER A 83 12.68 5.39 -12.88
C SER A 83 12.46 6.70 -12.14
N VAL A 84 11.21 7.14 -11.96
CA VAL A 84 10.88 8.39 -11.26
C VAL A 84 11.11 8.24 -9.77
N LEU A 85 10.76 7.08 -9.20
CA LEU A 85 10.87 6.82 -7.76
C LEU A 85 12.25 6.32 -7.34
N GLY A 86 13.08 5.87 -8.29
CA GLY A 86 14.38 5.26 -8.00
C GLY A 86 14.27 3.89 -7.33
N VAL A 87 13.18 3.15 -7.58
CA VAL A 87 12.87 1.85 -6.95
C VAL A 87 12.92 0.71 -7.98
N LYS A 88 12.80 -0.52 -7.48
CA LYS A 88 12.61 -1.74 -8.28
C LYS A 88 11.35 -2.46 -7.83
N PHE A 89 10.54 -2.92 -8.77
CA PHE A 89 9.39 -3.75 -8.49
C PHE A 89 9.73 -5.21 -8.70
N GLU A 90 9.32 -6.04 -7.75
CA GLU A 90 9.36 -7.50 -7.85
C GLU A 90 7.92 -8.03 -7.90
N ASN A 91 7.65 -8.95 -8.82
CA ASN A 91 6.30 -9.49 -8.97
C ASN A 91 5.99 -10.54 -7.92
N GLN A 92 5.01 -10.27 -7.06
CA GLN A 92 4.42 -11.25 -6.14
C GLN A 92 2.93 -11.48 -6.45
N TYR A 93 2.36 -10.82 -7.45
CA TYR A 93 0.94 -10.93 -7.73
C TYR A 93 0.59 -12.30 -8.32
N GLN A 94 -0.40 -12.98 -7.73
CA GLN A 94 -0.81 -14.32 -8.14
C GLN A 94 -1.92 -14.33 -9.19
N GLY A 95 -2.44 -13.16 -9.60
CA GLY A 95 -3.54 -13.08 -10.55
C GLY A 95 -4.93 -13.28 -9.94
N ASN A 96 -5.07 -13.18 -8.61
CA ASN A 96 -6.36 -13.38 -7.95
C ASN A 96 -7.20 -12.09 -7.86
N SER A 97 -8.47 -12.24 -7.48
CA SER A 97 -9.29 -11.12 -7.02
C SER A 97 -8.73 -10.51 -5.73
N ALA A 98 -9.05 -9.24 -5.44
CA ALA A 98 -8.50 -8.54 -4.27
C ALA A 98 -8.70 -9.31 -2.95
N SER A 99 -9.88 -9.91 -2.75
CA SER A 99 -10.15 -10.72 -1.54
C SER A 99 -9.26 -11.96 -1.45
N ASN A 100 -9.09 -12.66 -2.57
CA ASN A 100 -8.35 -13.92 -2.61
C ASN A 100 -6.84 -13.69 -2.62
N GLU A 101 -6.37 -12.59 -3.22
CA GLU A 101 -4.97 -12.17 -3.17
C GLU A 101 -4.57 -11.88 -1.72
N PHE A 102 -5.41 -11.15 -0.99
CA PHE A 102 -5.19 -10.93 0.44
C PHE A 102 -5.17 -12.26 1.22
N ASP A 103 -6.13 -13.16 0.98
CA ASP A 103 -6.18 -14.46 1.68
C ASP A 103 -4.96 -15.34 1.43
N PHE A 104 -4.32 -15.20 0.27
CA PHE A 104 -3.10 -15.91 -0.08
C PHE A 104 -1.87 -15.38 0.66
N TRP A 105 -1.84 -14.07 0.96
CA TRP A 105 -0.69 -13.39 1.57
C TRP A 105 -0.80 -13.14 3.07
N LYS A 106 -2.00 -13.14 3.64
CA LYS A 106 -2.27 -12.72 5.03
C LYS A 106 -1.43 -13.41 6.12
N ASP A 107 -0.96 -14.64 5.88
CA ASP A 107 -0.18 -15.43 6.84
C ASP A 107 1.35 -15.29 6.64
N ARG A 108 1.77 -14.47 5.67
CA ARG A 108 3.18 -14.24 5.27
C ARG A 108 3.37 -12.83 4.69
N LEU A 109 2.80 -11.84 5.38
CA LEU A 109 2.86 -10.43 4.96
C LEU A 109 4.28 -9.86 4.99
N ASP A 110 5.24 -10.54 5.61
CA ASP A 110 6.66 -10.22 5.55
C ASP A 110 7.31 -10.54 4.19
N GLU A 111 6.65 -11.33 3.34
CA GLU A 111 7.09 -11.65 1.98
C GLU A 111 6.66 -10.62 0.93
N VAL A 112 5.80 -9.66 1.28
CA VAL A 112 5.27 -8.62 0.36
C VAL A 112 5.33 -7.23 0.99
N ASP A 113 5.54 -6.20 0.18
CA ASP A 113 5.59 -4.81 0.67
C ASP A 113 4.31 -4.04 0.28
N MET A 114 3.68 -4.43 -0.83
CA MET A 114 2.41 -3.89 -1.28
C MET A 114 1.48 -5.03 -1.69
N LEU A 115 0.25 -5.02 -1.21
CA LEU A 115 -0.75 -6.04 -1.55
C LEU A 115 -2.11 -5.44 -1.89
N SER A 116 -2.87 -6.14 -2.72
CA SER A 116 -4.28 -5.85 -2.96
C SER A 116 -5.18 -6.56 -1.94
N GLY A 117 -6.26 -5.89 -1.55
CA GLY A 117 -7.24 -6.38 -0.59
C GLY A 117 -8.53 -5.59 -0.70
N THR A 118 -9.60 -6.10 -0.09
CA THR A 118 -10.83 -5.30 0.06
C THR A 118 -10.63 -4.29 1.20
N ALA A 119 -11.32 -3.14 1.13
CA ALA A 119 -11.28 -2.13 2.19
C ALA A 119 -11.56 -2.73 3.59
N ALA A 120 -12.52 -3.66 3.67
CA ALA A 120 -12.87 -4.34 4.92
C ALA A 120 -11.68 -5.14 5.48
N LYS A 121 -11.03 -5.99 4.67
CA LYS A 121 -9.90 -6.80 5.13
C LYS A 121 -8.68 -5.97 5.47
N LEU A 122 -8.35 -4.97 4.63
CA LEU A 122 -7.22 -4.09 4.87
C LEU A 122 -7.42 -3.28 6.16
N SER A 123 -8.65 -2.86 6.46
CA SER A 123 -8.97 -2.17 7.71
C SER A 123 -8.94 -3.12 8.92
N GLU A 124 -9.53 -4.31 8.81
CA GLU A 124 -9.51 -5.32 9.89
C GLU A 124 -8.07 -5.70 10.29
N TYR A 125 -7.22 -5.97 9.30
CA TYR A 125 -5.82 -6.34 9.55
C TYR A 125 -4.94 -5.14 9.90
N GLY A 126 -5.33 -3.93 9.46
CA GLY A 126 -4.72 -2.69 9.90
C GLY A 126 -4.94 -2.40 11.38
N GLU A 127 -6.17 -2.55 11.86
CA GLU A 127 -6.52 -2.43 13.28
C GLU A 127 -5.82 -3.50 14.14
N ALA A 128 -5.58 -4.69 13.57
CA ALA A 128 -4.80 -5.74 14.21
C ALA A 128 -3.28 -5.47 14.20
N GLY A 129 -2.81 -4.41 13.52
CA GLY A 129 -1.40 -4.01 13.46
C GLY A 129 -0.58 -4.70 12.35
N SER A 130 -1.22 -5.45 11.45
CA SER A 130 -0.55 -6.15 10.35
C SER A 130 -0.41 -5.32 9.08
N ILE A 131 -1.20 -4.24 8.93
CA ILE A 131 -1.15 -3.31 7.80
C ILE A 131 -0.83 -1.91 8.31
N VAL A 132 0.04 -1.19 7.59
CA VAL A 132 0.49 0.15 7.97
C VAL A 132 -0.68 1.13 7.94
N ASN A 133 -0.86 1.89 9.02
CA ASN A 133 -1.74 3.05 9.05
C ASN A 133 -1.07 4.22 8.31
N ILE A 134 -1.45 4.45 7.06
CA ILE A 134 -0.86 5.52 6.24
C ILE A 134 -1.30 6.92 6.69
N ALA A 135 -2.31 7.04 7.55
CA ALA A 135 -2.73 8.34 8.11
C ALA A 135 -1.62 8.97 8.96
N GLU A 136 -0.78 8.16 9.60
CA GLU A 136 0.38 8.61 10.41
C GLU A 136 1.50 9.24 9.57
N TYR A 137 1.48 9.03 8.26
CA TYR A 137 2.51 9.47 7.33
C TYR A 137 2.01 10.52 6.32
N LEU A 138 0.81 11.09 6.51
CA LEU A 138 0.23 12.07 5.60
C LEU A 138 1.11 13.31 5.42
N ASP A 139 1.81 13.74 6.47
CA ASP A 139 2.73 14.88 6.41
C ASP A 139 3.92 14.63 5.49
N MET A 140 4.29 13.37 5.29
CA MET A 140 5.34 12.96 4.35
C MET A 140 4.77 12.66 2.94
N MET A 141 3.44 12.72 2.76
CA MET A 141 2.74 12.50 1.49
C MET A 141 1.97 13.77 1.07
N PRO A 142 2.66 14.88 0.75
CA PRO A 142 2.03 16.21 0.62
C PRO A 142 0.94 16.26 -0.46
N ASN A 143 1.13 15.58 -1.59
CA ASN A 143 0.14 15.52 -2.66
C ASN A 143 -1.13 14.78 -2.22
N PHE A 144 -0.98 13.67 -1.51
CA PHE A 144 -2.11 12.86 -1.03
C PHE A 144 -2.84 13.59 0.10
N LYS A 145 -2.11 14.17 1.05
CA LYS A 145 -2.66 14.99 2.13
C LYS A 145 -3.50 16.15 1.56
N ALA A 146 -2.95 16.94 0.64
CA ALA A 146 -3.66 18.06 0.02
C ALA A 146 -4.94 17.60 -0.70
N TYR A 147 -4.89 16.45 -1.38
CA TYR A 147 -6.07 15.87 -2.04
C TYR A 147 -7.16 15.48 -1.02
N LEU A 148 -6.81 14.83 0.09
CA LEU A 148 -7.77 14.43 1.12
C LEU A 148 -8.36 15.63 1.87
N GLU A 149 -7.59 16.69 2.08
CA GLU A 149 -8.07 17.94 2.70
C GLU A 149 -9.05 18.68 1.79
N ALA A 150 -8.80 18.70 0.49
CA ALA A 150 -9.72 19.27 -0.50
C ALA A 150 -11.01 18.44 -0.68
N ASN A 151 -10.95 17.13 -0.36
CA ASN A 151 -12.03 16.17 -0.62
C ASN A 151 -12.41 15.40 0.66
N PRO A 152 -13.10 16.01 1.64
CA PRO A 152 -13.40 15.38 2.93
C PRO A 152 -14.29 14.13 2.81
N ILE A 153 -15.17 14.05 1.80
CA ILE A 153 -15.98 12.84 1.53
C ILE A 153 -15.08 11.69 1.12
N VAL A 154 -14.05 11.96 0.30
CA VAL A 154 -13.07 10.96 -0.11
C VAL A 154 -12.29 10.47 1.11
N ARG A 155 -11.80 11.38 1.95
CA ARG A 155 -11.14 11.03 3.21
C ARG A 155 -12.02 10.12 4.07
N LEU A 156 -13.29 10.46 4.24
CA LEU A 156 -14.24 9.64 5.00
C LEU A 156 -14.40 8.24 4.38
N SER A 157 -14.51 8.14 3.05
CA SER A 157 -14.72 6.86 2.35
C SER A 157 -13.56 5.87 2.46
N ILE A 158 -12.35 6.35 2.77
CA ILE A 158 -11.14 5.53 2.90
C ILE A 158 -10.68 5.37 4.36
N THR A 159 -11.37 6.02 5.30
CA THR A 159 -11.07 5.91 6.73
C THR A 159 -11.50 4.53 7.22
N GLY A 160 -10.53 3.69 7.57
CA GLY A 160 -10.77 2.33 8.08
C GLY A 160 -11.28 2.32 9.52
N ASN A 161 -10.94 3.34 10.31
CA ASN A 161 -11.46 3.55 11.65
C ASN A 161 -11.76 5.04 11.89
N THR A 162 -13.05 5.36 12.08
CA THR A 162 -13.50 6.75 12.23
C THR A 162 -13.22 7.34 13.60
N ASP A 163 -12.98 6.52 14.63
CA ASP A 163 -12.64 6.99 15.98
C ASP A 163 -11.19 7.48 16.04
N THR A 164 -10.28 6.83 15.30
CA THR A 164 -8.85 7.17 15.23
C THR A 164 -8.47 8.00 14.00
N GLY A 165 -9.29 7.95 12.94
CA GLY A 165 -8.96 8.51 11.63
C GLY A 165 -7.95 7.68 10.85
N ALA A 166 -7.75 6.41 11.21
CA ALA A 166 -6.78 5.52 10.56
C ALA A 166 -7.19 5.20 9.12
N ILE A 167 -6.19 5.09 8.25
CA ILE A 167 -6.32 4.78 6.82
C ILE A 167 -5.35 3.64 6.53
N TYR A 168 -5.83 2.54 5.95
CA TYR A 168 -5.03 1.32 5.73
C TYR A 168 -4.89 0.96 4.24
N PHE A 169 -5.40 1.80 3.35
CA PHE A 169 -5.35 1.60 1.91
C PHE A 169 -5.47 2.92 1.17
N SER A 170 -4.96 2.94 -0.06
CA SER A 170 -5.25 3.98 -1.06
C SER A 170 -6.12 3.35 -2.14
N PRO A 171 -7.39 3.73 -2.30
CA PRO A 171 -8.24 3.12 -3.31
C PRO A 171 -7.91 3.65 -4.71
N TYR A 172 -8.42 2.93 -5.72
CA TYR A 172 -8.61 3.49 -7.04
C TYR A 172 -9.83 4.42 -7.02
N PHE A 173 -9.66 5.66 -7.47
CA PHE A 173 -10.74 6.64 -7.58
C PHE A 173 -11.19 6.73 -9.04
N ASP A 174 -12.32 6.11 -9.37
CA ASP A 174 -12.86 6.08 -10.76
C ASP A 174 -13.73 7.29 -11.13
N GLY A 175 -13.71 8.35 -10.32
CA GLY A 175 -14.50 9.55 -10.58
C GLY A 175 -14.49 10.52 -9.40
N VAL A 176 -13.90 11.68 -9.58
CA VAL A 176 -14.10 12.82 -8.68
C VAL A 176 -15.22 13.65 -9.30
N ASN A 177 -16.39 13.66 -8.66
CA ASN A 177 -17.64 14.31 -9.11
C ASN A 177 -18.50 13.59 -10.17
N ASP A 178 -18.26 12.30 -10.43
CA ASP A 178 -19.19 11.50 -11.24
C ASP A 178 -20.14 10.68 -10.36
N ILE A 179 -21.44 10.85 -10.57
CA ILE A 179 -22.43 9.85 -10.16
C ILE A 179 -22.33 8.73 -11.20
N GLU A 180 -21.49 7.73 -10.94
CA GLU A 180 -21.62 6.45 -11.62
C GLU A 180 -22.92 5.79 -11.16
N ARG A 181 -23.99 5.99 -11.94
CA ARG A 181 -25.08 5.01 -11.97
C ARG A 181 -24.58 3.81 -12.76
N MET A 182 -23.88 2.91 -12.08
CA MET A 182 -23.67 1.57 -12.59
C MET A 182 -25.06 0.90 -12.77
N PRO A 183 -25.42 0.45 -13.98
CA PRO A 183 -26.64 -0.35 -14.19
C PRO A 183 -26.56 -1.73 -13.55
#